data_AF-A0A9W6UAS7-F1
#
_entry.id   AF-A0A9W6UAS7-F1
#
_cell.length_a   1.000
_cell.length_b   1.000
_cell.length_c   1.000
_cell.angle_alpha   90.00
_cell.angle_beta   90.00
_cell.angle_gamma   90.00
#
_symmetry.space_group_name_H-M   'P 1'
#
loop_
_entity.id
_entity.type
_entity.pdbx_description
1 polymer ?
#
loop_
_entity_poly.entity_id
_entity_poly.type
_entity_poly.pdbx_seq_one_letter_code
_entity_poly.pdbx_strand_id
1 'polypeptide(L)'
;MEQLCKHSLHDELSDDIMSAAICGGHIDVAEYLLSVGQFEWYSVDYDLDEALRRGQFDVVDRILKTCCLYPHTNDLFANIARSGLTNVMRYLHSQELVTPEMTEDAFVPLVWANRVSTPSLNRAFEYSRSLVAVKLLYQSGKILPDSVIVPYRNAANGGDVGGLPFPPNPEIVKFLLSESCIPVEEVTKAFTDAVEKLCLIPRLLLISSATPIVSC
;
A
#
# COMPACT_ATOMS: atom_id res chain seq x y z
N MET A 1 -39.56 -0.15 35.06
CA MET A 1 -38.15 0.16 35.34
C MET A 1 -37.29 -1.06 35.00
N GLU A 2 -37.27 -1.48 33.73
CA GLU A 2 -36.60 -2.74 33.32
C GLU A 2 -35.91 -2.64 31.94
N GLN A 3 -35.84 -1.43 31.36
CA GLN A 3 -35.27 -1.20 30.03
C GLN A 3 -33.95 -0.43 30.03
N LEU A 4 -33.45 0.02 31.19
CA LEU A 4 -32.24 0.84 31.32
C LEU A 4 -30.97 0.06 31.69
N CYS A 5 -31.04 -1.28 31.89
CA CYS A 5 -29.88 -2.10 32.25
C CYS A 5 -29.32 -2.96 31.09
N LYS A 6 -30.00 -3.03 29.94
CA LYS A 6 -29.52 -3.85 28.80
C LYS A 6 -28.54 -3.13 27.87
N HIS A 7 -28.51 -1.81 27.87
CA HIS A 7 -27.68 -1.00 26.96
C HIS A 7 -26.34 -0.54 27.56
N SER A 8 -25.93 -1.02 28.75
CA SER A 8 -24.65 -0.62 29.35
C SER A 8 -23.80 -1.76 29.87
N LEU A 9 -24.30 -3.00 29.85
CA LEU A 9 -23.53 -4.19 30.23
C LEU A 9 -23.11 -5.05 29.03
N HIS A 10 -23.69 -4.81 27.85
CA HIS A 10 -23.39 -5.58 26.65
C HIS A 10 -22.18 -5.05 25.90
N ASP A 11 -21.89 -3.74 26.01
CA ASP A 11 -20.90 -3.06 25.19
C ASP A 11 -19.47 -3.21 25.73
N GLU A 12 -19.28 -3.16 27.06
CA GLU A 12 -17.94 -3.33 27.67
C GLU A 12 -17.54 -4.81 27.81
N LEU A 13 -18.50 -5.73 27.97
CA LEU A 13 -18.18 -7.15 28.17
C LEU A 13 -17.81 -7.86 26.86
N SER A 14 -18.25 -7.31 25.72
CA SER A 14 -18.06 -7.88 24.38
C SER A 14 -16.58 -8.03 24.00
N ASP A 15 -15.84 -6.93 24.03
CA ASP A 15 -14.45 -6.87 23.58
C ASP A 15 -13.54 -7.68 24.50
N ASP A 16 -13.77 -7.58 25.81
CA ASP A 16 -13.02 -8.33 26.82
C ASP A 16 -13.17 -9.85 26.63
N ILE A 17 -14.35 -10.33 26.21
CA ILE A 17 -14.60 -11.76 25.99
C ILE A 17 -13.92 -12.27 24.71
N MET A 18 -13.98 -11.53 23.60
CA MET A 18 -13.31 -11.92 22.35
C MET A 18 -11.79 -11.96 22.56
N SER A 19 -11.24 -10.89 23.15
CA SER A 19 -9.81 -10.80 23.41
C SER A 19 -9.34 -11.92 24.35
N ALA A 20 -10.13 -12.24 25.39
CA ALA A 20 -9.86 -13.37 26.28
C ALA A 20 -9.91 -14.73 25.55
N ALA A 21 -10.85 -14.94 24.62
CA ALA A 21 -10.95 -16.16 23.84
C ALA A 21 -9.71 -16.34 22.95
N ILE A 22 -9.28 -15.28 22.25
CA ILE A 22 -8.08 -15.30 21.39
C ILE A 22 -6.82 -15.49 22.23
N CYS A 23 -6.67 -14.75 23.34
CA CYS A 23 -5.55 -14.88 24.26
C CYS A 23 -5.48 -16.26 24.91
N GLY A 24 -6.63 -16.87 25.20
CA GLY A 24 -6.75 -18.21 25.77
C GLY A 24 -6.58 -19.34 24.75
N GLY A 25 -6.63 -19.05 23.45
CA GLY A 25 -6.63 -20.06 22.39
C GLY A 25 -7.94 -20.83 22.26
N HIS A 26 -9.03 -20.26 22.76
CA HIS A 26 -10.37 -20.84 22.69
C HIS A 26 -11.03 -20.51 21.34
N ILE A 27 -10.54 -21.16 20.28
CA ILE A 27 -10.95 -20.94 18.89
C ILE A 27 -12.46 -21.16 18.71
N ASP A 28 -13.01 -22.22 19.31
CA ASP A 28 -14.42 -22.56 19.30
C ASP A 28 -15.31 -21.45 19.91
N VAL A 29 -14.84 -20.84 21.00
CA VAL A 29 -15.50 -19.70 21.62
C VAL A 29 -15.43 -18.48 20.70
N ALA A 30 -14.27 -18.18 20.13
CA ALA A 30 -14.11 -17.08 19.18
C ALA A 30 -15.02 -17.24 17.96
N GLU A 31 -15.10 -18.44 17.37
CA GLU A 31 -15.99 -18.73 16.24
C GLU A 31 -17.47 -18.58 16.61
N TYR A 32 -17.86 -19.05 17.80
CA TYR A 32 -19.22 -18.85 18.30
C TYR A 32 -19.56 -17.37 18.42
N LEU A 33 -18.67 -16.57 19.02
CA LEU A 33 -18.86 -15.13 19.14
C LEU A 33 -19.00 -14.48 17.75
N LEU A 34 -18.11 -14.80 16.81
CA LEU A 34 -18.21 -14.29 15.44
C LEU A 34 -19.52 -14.69 14.74
N SER A 35 -20.10 -15.84 15.08
CA SER A 35 -21.36 -16.32 14.49
C SER A 35 -22.61 -15.58 15.00
N VAL A 36 -22.57 -15.05 16.23
CA VAL A 36 -23.70 -14.37 16.86
C VAL A 36 -23.81 -12.91 16.38
N GLY A 37 -22.70 -12.30 15.97
CA GLY A 37 -22.68 -11.02 15.26
C GLY A 37 -23.19 -9.80 16.04
N GLN A 38 -23.30 -9.90 17.37
CA GLN A 38 -23.80 -8.83 18.26
C GLN A 38 -22.67 -8.27 19.14
N PHE A 39 -21.62 -7.78 18.49
CA PHE A 39 -20.46 -7.20 19.17
C PHE A 39 -20.09 -5.91 18.47
N GLU A 40 -19.94 -4.83 19.24
CA GLU A 40 -19.25 -3.63 18.78
C GLU A 40 -17.74 -3.90 18.89
N TRP A 41 -17.00 -3.49 17.89
CA TRP A 41 -15.61 -3.91 17.68
C TRP A 41 -14.69 -2.70 17.87
N TYR A 42 -14.21 -2.46 19.09
CA TYR A 42 -13.33 -1.32 19.35
C TYR A 42 -11.82 -1.67 19.25
N SER A 43 -11.45 -2.94 19.39
CA SER A 43 -10.05 -3.42 19.44
C SER A 43 -9.66 -4.47 18.38
N VAL A 44 -10.36 -4.52 17.24
CA VAL A 44 -10.17 -5.54 16.18
C VAL A 44 -8.72 -5.71 15.76
N ASP A 45 -8.01 -4.58 15.65
CA ASP A 45 -6.64 -4.54 15.16
C ASP A 45 -5.69 -5.25 16.13
N TYR A 46 -5.84 -5.03 17.44
CA TYR A 46 -5.09 -5.74 18.48
C TYR A 46 -5.42 -7.24 18.54
N ASP A 47 -6.70 -7.59 18.45
CA ASP A 47 -7.14 -8.98 18.48
C ASP A 47 -6.63 -9.77 17.25
N LEU A 48 -6.59 -9.13 16.08
CA LEU A 48 -5.96 -9.68 14.87
C LEU A 48 -4.46 -9.92 15.04
N ASP A 49 -3.72 -8.98 15.65
CA ASP A 49 -2.28 -9.16 15.88
C ASP A 49 -1.99 -10.29 16.88
N GLU A 50 -2.77 -10.38 17.97
CA GLU A 50 -2.62 -11.46 18.96
C GLU A 50 -2.94 -12.82 18.34
N ALA A 51 -4.04 -12.94 17.58
CA ALA A 51 -4.41 -14.17 16.90
C ALA A 51 -3.31 -14.63 15.92
N LEU A 52 -2.73 -13.71 15.15
CA LEU A 52 -1.60 -13.99 14.26
C LEU A 52 -0.35 -14.43 15.01
N ARG A 53 0.01 -13.76 16.11
CA ARG A 53 1.17 -14.17 16.93
C ARG A 53 1.02 -15.56 17.52
N ARG A 54 -0.22 -16.01 17.74
CA ARG A 54 -0.55 -17.35 18.23
C ARG A 54 -0.74 -18.38 17.11
N GLY A 55 -0.67 -17.97 15.85
CA GLY A 55 -0.91 -18.85 14.70
C GLY A 55 -2.36 -19.30 14.54
N GLN A 56 -3.33 -18.55 15.09
CA GLN A 56 -4.77 -18.84 14.99
C GLN A 56 -5.33 -18.30 13.67
N PHE A 57 -4.82 -18.80 12.54
CA PHE A 57 -5.16 -18.27 11.20
C PHE A 57 -6.64 -18.42 10.84
N ASP A 58 -7.29 -19.52 11.25
CA ASP A 58 -8.73 -19.73 11.00
C ASP A 58 -9.59 -18.64 11.66
N VAL A 59 -9.22 -18.22 12.87
CA VAL A 59 -9.86 -17.11 13.59
C VAL A 59 -9.62 -15.80 12.85
N VAL A 60 -8.39 -15.53 12.42
CA VAL A 60 -8.02 -14.33 11.65
C VAL A 60 -8.85 -14.23 10.37
N ASP A 61 -8.95 -15.31 9.58
CA ASP A 61 -9.72 -15.34 8.34
C ASP A 61 -11.21 -15.10 8.60
N ARG A 62 -11.73 -15.67 9.70
CA ARG A 62 -13.12 -15.46 10.11
C ARG A 62 -13.39 -14.02 10.54
N ILE A 63 -12.48 -13.41 11.31
CA ILE A 63 -12.54 -12.00 11.70
C ILE A 63 -12.56 -11.13 10.45
N LEU A 64 -11.59 -11.29 9.54
CA LEU A 64 -11.48 -10.48 8.32
C LEU A 64 -12.73 -10.60 7.45
N LYS A 65 -13.22 -11.82 7.23
CA LYS A 65 -14.45 -12.05 6.48
C LYS A 65 -15.66 -11.39 7.13
N THR A 66 -15.75 -11.42 8.44
CA THR A 66 -16.85 -10.80 9.19
C THR A 66 -16.76 -9.28 9.10
N CYS A 67 -15.58 -8.70 9.34
CA CYS A 67 -15.36 -7.26 9.25
C CYS A 67 -15.65 -6.73 7.85
N CYS A 68 -15.22 -7.40 6.78
CA CYS A 68 -15.50 -6.98 5.40
C CYS A 68 -17.00 -6.97 5.03
N LEU A 69 -17.88 -7.59 5.82
CA LEU A 69 -19.33 -7.60 5.59
C LEU A 69 -20.05 -6.42 6.25
N TYR A 70 -19.40 -5.68 7.16
CA TYR A 70 -20.02 -4.56 7.87
C TYR A 70 -19.53 -3.21 7.32
N PRO A 71 -20.41 -2.33 6.83
CA PRO A 71 -20.02 -1.06 6.19
C PRO A 71 -19.36 -0.03 7.14
N HIS A 72 -19.32 -0.29 8.45
CA HIS A 72 -18.65 0.55 9.44
C HIS A 72 -17.18 0.17 9.68
N THR A 73 -16.68 -0.90 9.07
CA THR A 73 -15.28 -1.35 9.19
C THR A 73 -14.36 -0.77 8.11
N ASN A 74 -14.84 0.20 7.33
CA ASN A 74 -14.04 0.90 6.32
C ASN A 74 -12.74 1.50 6.89
N ASP A 75 -12.64 1.69 8.21
CA ASP A 75 -11.43 2.14 8.88
C ASP A 75 -10.51 1.02 9.40
N LEU A 76 -10.84 -0.28 9.25
CA LEU A 76 -10.02 -1.37 9.80
C LEU A 76 -8.57 -1.32 9.27
N PHE A 77 -8.42 -1.17 7.96
CA PHE A 77 -7.09 -1.07 7.34
C PHE A 77 -6.34 0.19 7.78
N ALA A 78 -7.03 1.33 7.83
CA ALA A 78 -6.48 2.58 8.33
C ALA A 78 -6.10 2.50 9.82
N ASN A 79 -6.86 1.77 10.64
CA ASN A 79 -6.61 1.54 12.05
C ASN A 79 -5.39 0.64 12.25
N ILE A 80 -5.34 -0.53 11.60
CA ILE A 80 -4.19 -1.45 11.59
C ILE A 80 -2.92 -0.70 11.18
N ALA A 81 -3.00 0.10 10.11
CA ALA A 81 -1.89 0.91 9.65
C ALA A 81 -1.49 1.96 10.68
N ARG A 82 -2.42 2.73 11.23
CA ARG A 82 -2.16 3.76 12.25
C ARG A 82 -1.55 3.18 13.52
N SER A 83 -2.01 2.00 13.94
CA SER A 83 -1.51 1.25 15.09
C SER A 83 -0.13 0.63 14.84
N GLY A 84 0.33 0.57 13.58
CA GLY A 84 1.66 0.07 13.22
C GLY A 84 1.77 -1.46 13.29
N LEU A 85 0.66 -2.17 13.17
CA LEU A 85 0.59 -3.63 13.29
C LEU A 85 1.10 -4.32 12.02
N THR A 86 2.42 -4.29 11.85
CA THR A 86 3.10 -4.76 10.63
C THR A 86 2.91 -6.25 10.34
N ASN A 87 2.64 -7.08 11.35
CA ASN A 87 2.36 -8.51 11.16
C ASN A 87 1.01 -8.72 10.47
N VAL A 88 -0.01 -7.99 10.91
CA VAL A 88 -1.34 -8.01 10.30
C VAL A 88 -1.26 -7.50 8.86
N MET A 89 -0.58 -6.39 8.62
CA MET A 89 -0.39 -5.86 7.25
C MET A 89 0.34 -6.85 6.32
N ARG A 90 1.36 -7.55 6.83
CA ARG A 90 2.08 -8.58 6.06
C ARG A 90 1.18 -9.76 5.73
N TYR A 91 0.37 -10.20 6.69
CA TYR A 91 -0.61 -11.27 6.48
C TYR A 91 -1.63 -10.87 5.41
N LEU A 92 -2.26 -9.69 5.55
CA LEU A 92 -3.24 -9.19 4.59
C LEU A 92 -2.66 -9.07 3.17
N HIS A 93 -1.44 -8.58 3.04
CA HIS A 93 -0.74 -8.51 1.75
C HIS A 93 -0.46 -9.90 1.17
N SER A 94 -0.09 -10.89 2.00
CA SER A 94 0.16 -12.26 1.54
C SER A 94 -1.10 -13.01 1.08
N GLN A 95 -2.27 -12.62 1.58
CA GLN A 95 -3.56 -13.19 1.20
C GLN A 95 -4.24 -12.42 0.06
N GLU A 96 -3.57 -11.43 -0.54
CA GLU A 96 -4.14 -10.55 -1.58
C GLU A 96 -5.43 -9.84 -1.14
N LEU A 97 -5.61 -9.64 0.18
CA LEU A 97 -6.80 -9.02 0.77
C LEU A 97 -6.72 -7.48 0.84
N VAL A 98 -5.66 -6.88 0.28
CA VAL A 98 -5.45 -5.43 0.26
C VAL A 98 -5.58 -4.92 -1.17
N THR A 99 -6.59 -4.11 -1.43
CA THR A 99 -6.70 -3.40 -2.72
C THR A 99 -5.77 -2.18 -2.75
N PRO A 100 -5.38 -1.69 -3.94
CA PRO A 100 -4.63 -0.43 -4.05
C PRO A 100 -5.32 0.73 -3.33
N GLU A 101 -6.66 0.83 -3.41
CA GLU A 101 -7.46 1.83 -2.71
C GLU A 101 -7.29 1.76 -1.18
N MET A 102 -7.33 0.54 -0.62
CA MET A 102 -7.09 0.33 0.82
C MET A 102 -5.67 0.67 1.25
N THR A 103 -4.68 0.46 0.37
CA THR A 103 -3.31 0.91 0.66
C THR A 103 -3.21 2.43 0.71
N GLU A 104 -3.91 3.16 -0.16
CA GLU A 104 -3.94 4.63 -0.15
C GLU A 104 -4.53 5.15 1.16
N ASP A 105 -5.69 4.63 1.55
CA ASP A 105 -6.41 5.02 2.77
C ASP A 105 -5.63 4.68 4.06
N ALA A 106 -4.84 3.60 4.05
CA ALA A 106 -3.96 3.22 5.16
C ALA A 106 -2.66 4.04 5.22
N PHE A 107 -2.13 4.43 4.06
CA PHE A 107 -0.86 5.12 3.94
C PHE A 107 -0.97 6.61 4.33
N VAL A 108 -2.10 7.24 4.03
CA VAL A 108 -2.37 8.64 4.37
C VAL A 108 -2.33 8.88 5.89
N PRO A 109 -3.02 8.12 6.76
CA PRO A 109 -2.90 8.31 8.21
C PRO A 109 -1.48 8.12 8.74
N LEU A 110 -0.70 7.16 8.21
CA LEU A 110 0.66 6.87 8.66
C LEU A 110 1.65 8.02 8.40
N VAL A 111 1.63 8.54 7.17
CA VAL A 111 2.53 9.62 6.74
C VAL A 111 2.16 10.94 7.43
N TRP A 112 0.87 11.21 7.62
CA TRP A 112 0.39 12.44 8.27
C TRP A 112 0.44 12.39 9.80
N ALA A 113 0.31 11.22 10.44
CA ALA A 113 0.47 11.06 11.90
C ALA A 113 1.93 11.16 12.38
N ASN A 114 2.89 11.46 11.50
CA ASN A 114 4.32 11.59 11.79
C ASN A 114 4.95 10.34 12.45
N ARG A 115 4.33 9.17 12.26
CA ARG A 115 4.82 7.89 12.78
C ARG A 115 5.95 7.29 11.95
N VAL A 116 6.17 7.83 10.75
CA VAL A 116 7.27 7.45 9.85
C VAL A 116 8.32 8.55 9.85
N SER A 117 9.58 8.20 10.08
CA SER A 117 10.68 9.16 10.04
C SER A 117 10.90 9.69 8.63
N THR A 118 11.35 10.95 8.51
CA THR A 118 11.70 11.56 7.22
C THR A 118 12.68 10.72 6.39
N PRO A 119 13.75 10.11 6.96
CA PRO A 119 14.62 9.21 6.20
C PRO A 119 13.89 7.99 5.61
N SER A 120 12.97 7.40 6.37
CA SER A 120 12.18 6.26 5.89
C SER A 120 11.21 6.68 4.78
N LEU A 121 10.60 7.87 4.88
CA LEU A 121 9.75 8.43 3.82
C LEU A 121 10.56 8.71 2.55
N ASN A 122 11.74 9.34 2.67
CA ASN A 122 12.63 9.56 1.53
C ASN A 122 13.03 8.25 0.86
N ARG A 123 13.42 7.23 1.64
CA ARG A 123 13.77 5.93 1.09
C ARG A 123 12.59 5.26 0.41
N ALA A 124 11.39 5.30 1.00
CA ALA A 124 10.18 4.79 0.36
C ALA A 124 9.88 5.53 -0.95
N PHE A 125 10.11 6.84 -0.99
CA PHE A 125 9.90 7.68 -2.16
C PHE A 125 10.88 7.37 -3.30
N GLU A 126 12.18 7.29 -2.99
CA GLU A 126 13.25 6.99 -3.95
C GLU A 126 13.04 5.67 -4.70
N TYR A 127 12.51 4.68 -3.99
CA TYR A 127 12.29 3.33 -4.51
C TYR A 127 10.83 3.04 -4.86
N SER A 128 9.94 4.03 -4.74
CA SER A 128 8.54 3.87 -5.13
C SER A 128 8.42 3.69 -6.63
N ARG A 129 7.67 2.67 -7.04
CA ARG A 129 7.36 2.38 -8.45
C ARG A 129 5.92 2.73 -8.81
N SER A 130 5.16 3.20 -7.83
CA SER A 130 3.74 3.52 -7.97
C SER A 130 3.57 5.02 -8.05
N LEU A 131 2.94 5.50 -9.13
CA LEU A 131 2.59 6.92 -9.29
C LEU A 131 1.77 7.43 -8.11
N VAL A 132 0.85 6.60 -7.63
CA VAL A 132 0.01 6.90 -6.46
C VAL A 132 0.89 7.12 -5.23
N ALA A 133 1.77 6.17 -4.89
CA ALA A 133 2.62 6.28 -3.72
C ALA A 133 3.59 7.48 -3.84
N VAL A 134 4.13 7.74 -5.03
CA VAL A 134 4.95 8.94 -5.31
C VAL A 134 4.14 10.21 -5.05
N LYS A 135 2.90 10.32 -5.56
CA LYS A 135 2.02 11.48 -5.32
C LYS A 135 1.74 11.69 -3.83
N LEU A 136 1.32 10.63 -3.14
CA LEU A 136 1.01 10.69 -1.70
C LEU A 136 2.22 11.08 -0.86
N LEU A 137 3.38 10.48 -1.12
CA LEU A 137 4.62 10.80 -0.43
C LEU A 137 5.06 12.24 -0.71
N TYR A 138 4.99 12.70 -1.95
CA TYR A 138 5.34 14.08 -2.32
C TYR A 138 4.41 15.09 -1.62
N GLN A 139 3.10 14.84 -1.66
CA GLN A 139 2.07 15.66 -1.01
C GLN A 139 2.21 15.72 0.52
N SER A 140 2.95 14.80 1.14
CA SER A 140 3.23 14.88 2.58
C SER A 140 4.01 16.13 2.99
N GLY A 141 4.71 16.79 2.05
CA GLY A 141 5.57 17.94 2.31
C GLY A 141 6.83 17.61 3.13
N LYS A 142 7.08 16.33 3.42
CA LYS A 142 8.23 15.86 4.22
C LYS A 142 9.39 15.36 3.37
N ILE A 143 9.21 15.25 2.06
CA ILE A 143 10.24 14.79 1.13
C ILE A 143 11.29 15.88 0.96
N LEU A 144 12.56 15.50 1.11
CA LEU A 144 13.66 16.43 0.86
C LEU A 144 13.78 16.73 -0.64
N PRO A 145 14.15 17.96 -1.04
CA PRO A 145 14.33 18.30 -2.45
C PRO A 145 15.28 17.34 -3.18
N ASP A 146 16.38 16.93 -2.56
CA ASP A 146 17.35 16.03 -3.21
C ASP A 146 16.77 14.61 -3.44
N SER A 147 15.79 14.21 -2.64
CA SER A 147 15.14 12.90 -2.77
C SER A 147 14.29 12.75 -4.03
N VAL A 148 13.98 13.85 -4.76
CA VAL A 148 13.21 13.78 -6.01
C VAL A 148 14.03 13.35 -7.23
N ILE A 149 15.35 13.41 -7.14
CA ILE A 149 16.26 13.07 -8.25
C ILE A 149 16.28 11.56 -8.54
N VAL A 150 16.41 10.74 -7.49
CA VAL A 150 16.50 9.27 -7.62
C VAL A 150 15.24 8.66 -8.26
N PRO A 151 14.01 8.93 -7.80
CA PRO A 151 12.81 8.37 -8.40
C PRO A 151 12.60 8.90 -9.82
N TYR A 152 12.97 10.16 -10.11
CA TYR A 152 12.95 10.70 -11.48
C TYR A 152 13.88 9.89 -12.40
N ARG A 153 15.13 9.68 -12.01
CA ARG A 153 16.11 8.93 -12.80
C ARG A 153 15.66 7.49 -13.01
N ASN A 154 15.18 6.84 -11.95
CA ASN A 154 14.64 5.49 -12.00
C ASN A 154 13.46 5.39 -12.96
N ALA A 155 12.54 6.35 -12.92
CA ALA A 155 11.39 6.41 -13.81
C ALA A 155 11.76 6.77 -15.27
N ALA A 156 12.76 7.60 -15.50
CA ALA A 156 13.16 8.01 -16.85
C ALA A 156 13.95 6.94 -17.59
N ASN A 157 14.90 6.29 -16.90
CA ASN A 157 15.87 5.41 -17.54
C ASN A 157 15.57 3.92 -17.38
N GLY A 158 14.62 3.57 -16.50
CA GLY A 158 14.54 2.23 -15.93
C GLY A 158 15.62 2.08 -14.87
N GLY A 159 15.23 1.66 -13.68
CA GLY A 159 16.15 1.49 -12.56
C GLY A 159 16.39 0.03 -12.22
N ASP A 160 17.24 -0.17 -11.23
CA ASP A 160 17.42 -1.43 -10.52
C ASP A 160 17.28 -1.14 -9.02
N VAL A 161 16.32 -1.81 -8.37
CA VAL A 161 16.24 -1.84 -6.90
C VAL A 161 16.46 -3.28 -6.46
N GLY A 162 17.63 -3.55 -5.89
CA GLY A 162 17.92 -4.86 -5.30
C GLY A 162 18.09 -6.00 -6.31
N GLY A 163 18.56 -5.72 -7.53
CA GLY A 163 18.77 -6.70 -8.60
C GLY A 163 17.53 -6.96 -9.46
N LEU A 164 16.47 -6.17 -9.30
CA LEU A 164 15.23 -6.28 -10.08
C LEU A 164 15.14 -5.11 -11.05
N PRO A 165 15.47 -5.30 -12.35
CA PRO A 165 15.34 -4.27 -13.37
C PRO A 165 13.86 -3.99 -13.62
N PHE A 166 13.52 -2.71 -13.83
CA PHE A 166 12.16 -2.29 -14.17
C PHE A 166 12.16 -1.26 -15.30
N PRO A 167 11.09 -1.23 -16.11
CA PRO A 167 11.01 -0.33 -17.25
C PRO A 167 10.83 1.13 -16.82
N PRO A 168 11.15 2.08 -17.72
CA PRO A 168 10.78 3.48 -17.54
C PRO A 168 9.29 3.66 -17.26
N ASN A 169 8.95 4.60 -16.38
CA ASN A 169 7.58 4.99 -16.04
C ASN A 169 7.33 6.45 -16.44
N PRO A 170 6.74 6.71 -17.62
CA PRO A 170 6.55 8.07 -18.11
C PRO A 170 5.57 8.90 -17.28
N GLU A 171 4.64 8.26 -16.56
CA GLU A 171 3.67 8.98 -15.74
C GLU A 171 4.31 9.58 -14.48
N ILE A 172 5.28 8.88 -13.87
CA ILE A 172 6.08 9.41 -12.77
C ILE A 172 6.97 10.55 -13.26
N VAL A 173 7.60 10.40 -14.43
CA VAL A 173 8.43 11.45 -15.05
C VAL A 173 7.61 12.73 -15.27
N LYS A 174 6.43 12.63 -15.89
CA LYS A 174 5.54 13.78 -16.12
C LYS A 174 5.15 14.47 -14.81
N PHE A 175 4.78 13.69 -13.79
CA PHE A 175 4.40 14.23 -12.48
C PHE A 175 5.55 14.97 -11.81
N LEU A 176 6.75 14.38 -11.76
CA LEU A 176 7.90 15.01 -11.11
C LEU A 176 8.39 16.26 -11.86
N LEU A 177 8.23 16.29 -13.20
CA LEU A 177 8.50 17.48 -14.00
C LEU A 177 7.49 18.61 -13.74
N SER A 178 6.19 18.29 -13.59
CA SER A 178 5.16 19.31 -13.33
C SER A 178 5.30 19.93 -11.94
N GLU A 179 5.63 19.13 -10.93
CA GLU A 179 5.78 19.58 -9.54
C GLU A 179 7.11 20.33 -9.28
N SER A 180 8.01 20.39 -10.29
CA SER A 180 9.10 21.36 -10.40
C SER A 180 10.16 21.37 -9.27
N CYS A 181 10.89 20.26 -9.09
CA CYS A 181 12.10 20.21 -8.24
C CYS A 181 13.29 19.46 -8.90
N ILE A 182 13.26 19.22 -10.21
CA ILE A 182 14.31 18.46 -10.90
C ILE A 182 15.32 19.43 -11.54
N PRO A 183 16.62 19.35 -11.21
CA PRO A 183 17.65 20.15 -11.86
C PRO A 183 17.65 19.91 -13.38
N VAL A 184 17.87 20.98 -14.16
CA VAL A 184 17.85 20.93 -15.63
C VAL A 184 18.88 19.95 -16.18
N GLU A 185 19.97 19.73 -15.44
CA GLU A 185 21.02 18.77 -15.76
C GLU A 185 20.49 17.33 -15.77
N GLU A 186 19.65 16.96 -14.79
CA GLU A 186 19.03 15.63 -14.74
C GLU A 186 17.99 15.45 -15.84
N VAL A 187 17.25 16.51 -16.17
CA VAL A 187 16.31 16.51 -17.29
C VAL A 187 17.04 16.31 -18.61
N THR A 188 18.12 17.07 -18.84
CA THR A 188 18.92 17.01 -20.07
C THR A 188 19.58 15.64 -20.23
N LYS A 189 20.09 15.07 -19.14
CA LYS A 189 20.68 13.73 -19.14
C LYS A 189 19.66 12.66 -19.49
N ALA A 190 18.51 12.65 -18.80
CA ALA A 190 17.44 11.69 -19.09
C ALA A 190 16.92 11.79 -20.53
N PHE A 191 16.81 13.01 -21.07
CA PHE A 191 16.44 13.22 -22.47
C PHE A 191 17.48 12.65 -23.43
N THR A 192 18.77 12.91 -23.19
CA THR A 192 19.87 12.40 -24.02
C THR A 192 19.91 10.87 -24.00
N ASP A 193 19.81 10.26 -22.82
CA ASP A 193 19.76 8.80 -22.64
C ASP A 193 18.57 8.18 -23.41
N ALA A 194 17.40 8.84 -23.37
CA ALA A 194 16.21 8.39 -24.10
C ALA A 194 16.39 8.47 -25.62
N VAL A 195 17.00 9.55 -26.13
CA VAL A 195 17.30 9.71 -27.56
C VAL A 195 18.33 8.69 -28.03
N GLU A 196 19.40 8.45 -27.26
CA GLU A 196 20.40 7.43 -27.59
C GLU A 196 19.76 6.04 -27.68
N LYS A 197 18.90 5.67 -26.72
CA LYS A 197 18.15 4.41 -26.75
C LYS A 197 17.24 4.31 -27.98
N LEU A 198 16.61 5.41 -28.41
CA LEU A 198 15.81 5.46 -29.65
C LEU A 198 16.68 5.30 -30.91
N CYS A 199 17.87 5.91 -30.94
CA CYS A 199 18.82 5.80 -32.06
C CYS A 199 19.47 4.41 -32.14
N LEU A 200 19.56 3.68 -31.03
CA LEU A 200 20.04 2.30 -30.96
C LEU A 200 18.98 1.26 -31.33
N ILE A 201 17.71 1.65 -31.48
CA ILE A 201 16.73 0.80 -32.17
C ILE A 201 17.24 0.65 -33.60
N PRO A 202 17.62 -0.56 -34.05
CA PRO A 202 18.17 -0.71 -35.38
C PRO A 202 17.19 -0.19 -36.42
N ARG A 203 17.73 0.35 -37.52
CA ARG A 203 17.08 0.64 -38.82
C ARG A 203 16.36 -0.59 -39.45
N LEU A 204 15.85 -1.53 -38.65
CA LEU A 204 15.22 -2.78 -39.08
C LEU A 204 13.73 -2.63 -39.47
N LEU A 205 13.12 -1.46 -39.29
CA LEU A 205 11.76 -1.19 -39.78
C LEU A 205 11.71 -0.40 -41.11
N LEU A 206 12.86 -0.05 -41.69
CA LEU A 206 12.92 0.73 -42.95
C LEU A 206 13.30 -0.07 -44.20
N ILE A 207 13.39 -1.41 -44.13
CA ILE A 207 13.70 -2.26 -45.32
C ILE A 207 12.55 -3.24 -45.68
N SER A 208 11.30 -2.95 -45.30
CA SER A 208 10.14 -3.80 -45.68
C SER A 208 9.06 -3.08 -46.50
N SER A 209 9.43 -2.14 -47.36
CA SER A 209 8.50 -1.63 -48.40
C SER A 209 9.16 -1.20 -49.71
N ALA A 210 10.33 -1.75 -50.05
CA ALA A 210 10.83 -1.68 -51.42
C ALA A 210 10.19 -2.78 -52.27
N THR A 211 8.95 -2.56 -52.72
CA THR A 211 8.38 -3.30 -53.86
C THR A 211 9.17 -2.97 -55.13
N PRO A 212 9.67 -3.94 -55.90
CA PRO A 212 10.27 -3.67 -57.19
C PRO A 212 9.18 -3.29 -58.20
N ILE A 213 9.39 -2.17 -58.89
CA ILE A 213 8.69 -1.80 -60.11
C ILE A 213 8.96 -2.91 -61.13
N VAL A 214 7.93 -3.66 -61.52
CA VAL A 214 7.95 -4.50 -62.72
C VAL A 214 7.17 -3.75 -63.80
N SER A 215 7.93 -3.16 -64.71
CA SER A 215 7.46 -2.69 -66.01
C SER A 215 7.54 -3.83 -67.02
N CYS A 216 6.38 -4.25 -67.54
CA CYS A 216 6.17 -4.82 -68.87
C CYS A 216 4.79 -4.39 -69.34
#